data_AF-A0AAV5UI13-F1
#
_entry.id   AF-A0AAV5UI13-F1
#
_cell.length_a   1.000
_cell.length_b   1.000
_cell.length_c   1.000
_cell.angle_alpha   90.00
_cell.angle_beta   90.00
_cell.angle_gamma   90.00
#
_symmetry.space_group_name_H-M   'P 1'
#
loop_
_entity.id
_entity.type
_entity.pdbx_description
1 polymer ?
#
loop_
_entity_poly.entity_id
_entity_poly.type
_entity_poly.pdbx_seq_one_letter_code
_entity_poly.pdbx_strand_id
1 'polypeptide(L)'
;KLWYLVICCYVIFHWNACIYFYFSILQGIENAEPTDFIFGYTKVFDVSISDCPIFMNDIESCIYNESSADNRDMYINQMLSHWSPKSHLLEFTNFSKEYTMSLYWSALTITKCGQQPWPANSSQNILEVVDTIVGLFLFATILGAVGSVVSSFNEDRTAYQTMLDRAKFYMKYRKVEKILQTRAQKILKYSYEHNQLGDEKETLSCLPPRLEGMLDVHVHMTSLTKARLFERCDYGFLYDLVLKLRQQLYSPGDFICQKGERAQAMYIVKKGECVVVDDRKSLPTKKLTEGSSFGELSIVHVPGLSSETRDLALKALGYADVYCLSRDDVSLVLQEYPEERIKLIEQARMLYHAEQEQNEAVNDDDGIMETLSFDDKVSKIKEYLKDIEKNIDEAYDDFTTSTTRMKKRLTDLEAITKERKKFKRNFSLNSSF
;
A
#
# COMPACT_ATOMS: atom_id res chain seq x y z
N LYS A 1 -13.99 14.89 -5.18
CA LYS A 1 -15.36 14.41 -5.50
C LYS A 1 -16.25 14.32 -4.25
N LEU A 2 -15.87 13.58 -3.19
CA LEU A 2 -16.68 13.47 -1.97
C LEU A 2 -16.95 14.83 -1.28
N TRP A 3 -15.91 15.65 -1.09
CA TRP A 3 -16.05 17.00 -0.51
C TRP A 3 -17.00 17.91 -1.30
N TYR A 4 -16.98 17.83 -2.62
CA TYR A 4 -17.89 18.59 -3.47
C TYR A 4 -19.36 18.18 -3.22
N LEU A 5 -19.61 16.88 -3.07
CA LEU A 5 -20.95 16.36 -2.78
C LEU A 5 -21.44 16.81 -1.39
N VAL A 6 -20.58 16.78 -0.38
CA VAL A 6 -20.92 17.27 0.98
C VAL A 6 -21.29 18.76 0.94
N ILE A 7 -20.51 19.59 0.24
CA ILE A 7 -20.81 21.02 0.09
C ILE A 7 -22.12 21.23 -0.67
N CYS A 8 -22.37 20.47 -1.75
CA CYS A 8 -23.63 20.55 -2.48
C CYS A 8 -24.84 20.21 -1.59
N CYS A 9 -24.76 19.12 -0.80
CA CYS A 9 -25.82 18.76 0.14
C CYS A 9 -26.06 19.87 1.17
N TYR A 10 -24.99 20.46 1.72
CA TYR A 10 -25.11 21.57 2.66
C TYR A 10 -25.82 22.78 2.04
N VAL A 11 -25.43 23.17 0.82
CA VAL A 11 -26.06 24.29 0.10
C VAL A 11 -27.53 24.03 -0.19
N ILE A 12 -27.88 22.79 -0.58
CA ILE A 12 -29.27 22.39 -0.83
C ILE A 12 -30.09 22.47 0.47
N PHE A 13 -29.57 21.92 1.57
CA PHE A 13 -30.26 21.96 2.86
C PHE A 13 -30.41 23.40 3.37
N HIS A 14 -29.39 24.23 3.19
CA HIS A 14 -29.44 25.65 3.53
C HIS A 14 -30.51 26.40 2.72
N TRP A 15 -30.53 26.20 1.40
CA TRP A 15 -31.50 26.88 0.53
C TRP A 15 -32.94 26.53 0.88
N ASN A 16 -33.22 25.24 1.12
CA ASN A 16 -34.55 24.80 1.54
C ASN A 16 -34.91 25.31 2.95
N ALA A 17 -33.95 25.33 3.88
CA ALA A 17 -34.16 25.93 5.20
C ALA A 17 -34.52 27.42 5.12
N CYS A 18 -33.90 28.17 4.20
CA CYS A 18 -34.25 29.57 3.96
C CYS A 18 -35.68 29.75 3.43
N ILE A 19 -36.17 28.83 2.58
CA ILE A 19 -37.56 28.85 2.08
C ILE A 19 -38.54 28.66 3.24
N TYR A 20 -38.30 27.66 4.07
CA TYR A 20 -39.09 27.38 5.27
C TYR A 20 -39.09 28.55 6.27
N PHE A 21 -37.92 29.13 6.53
CA PHE A 21 -37.77 30.29 7.41
C PHE A 21 -38.51 31.52 6.87
N TYR A 22 -38.36 31.82 5.58
CA TYR A 22 -39.07 32.93 4.94
C TYR A 22 -40.59 32.77 4.99
N PHE A 23 -41.08 31.55 4.73
CA PHE A 23 -42.50 31.24 4.80
C PHE A 23 -43.08 31.41 6.22
N SER A 24 -42.31 31.03 7.24
CA SER A 24 -42.68 31.23 8.65
C SER A 24 -42.72 32.70 9.06
N ILE A 25 -41.83 33.55 8.53
CA ILE A 25 -41.89 35.01 8.74
C ILE A 25 -43.16 35.60 8.12
N LEU A 26 -43.53 35.17 6.92
CA LEU A 26 -44.72 35.67 6.22
C LEU A 26 -46.04 35.35 6.94
N GLN A 27 -46.09 34.25 7.70
CA GLN A 27 -47.28 33.85 8.46
C GLN A 27 -47.37 34.46 9.86
N GLY A 28 -46.32 35.18 10.30
CA GLY A 28 -46.23 35.78 11.62
C GLY A 28 -45.68 34.80 12.68
N ILE A 29 -44.86 35.33 13.59
CA ILE A 29 -44.26 34.58 14.71
C ILE A 29 -44.82 35.16 16.01
N GLU A 30 -46.08 34.86 16.33
CA GLU A 30 -46.62 35.18 17.65
C GLU A 30 -46.68 33.89 18.47
N ASN A 31 -45.70 33.71 19.36
CA ASN A 31 -45.57 32.62 20.34
C ASN A 31 -45.78 31.20 19.78
N ALA A 32 -44.71 30.58 19.26
CA ALA A 32 -44.78 29.21 18.76
C ALA A 32 -44.79 28.17 19.91
N GLU A 33 -45.86 27.39 19.98
CA GLU A 33 -45.92 26.17 20.80
C GLU A 33 -45.11 25.04 20.14
N PRO A 34 -44.61 24.04 20.90
CA PRO A 34 -43.83 22.93 20.34
C PRO A 34 -44.51 22.18 19.19
N THR A 35 -45.85 22.15 19.17
CA THR A 35 -46.67 21.48 18.15
C THR A 35 -46.92 22.31 16.90
N ASP A 36 -46.58 23.59 16.89
CA ASP A 36 -46.90 24.47 15.76
C ASP A 36 -45.98 24.23 14.56
N PHE A 37 -46.47 24.51 13.35
CA PHE A 37 -45.66 24.48 12.13
C PHE A 37 -45.00 25.86 11.88
N ILE A 38 -44.15 26.30 12.82
CA ILE A 38 -43.50 27.62 12.83
C ILE A 38 -42.07 27.47 13.38
N PHE A 39 -41.11 28.23 12.83
CA PHE A 39 -39.73 28.27 13.34
C PHE A 39 -39.61 29.33 14.43
N GLY A 40 -39.81 28.92 15.68
CA GLY A 40 -39.66 29.79 16.85
C GLY A 40 -38.44 29.41 17.69
N TYR A 41 -37.74 30.42 18.21
CA TYR A 41 -36.61 30.22 19.14
C TYR A 41 -37.01 29.51 20.44
N THR A 42 -38.30 29.51 20.81
CA THR A 42 -38.86 28.81 21.98
C THR A 42 -38.80 27.29 21.87
N LYS A 43 -38.61 26.74 20.67
CA LYS A 43 -38.52 25.29 20.42
C LYS A 43 -37.13 24.70 20.61
N VAL A 44 -36.11 25.56 20.60
CA VAL A 44 -34.71 25.14 20.77
C VAL A 44 -34.24 25.66 22.12
N PHE A 45 -34.15 24.75 23.08
CA PHE A 45 -33.67 25.07 24.42
C PHE A 45 -32.17 25.40 24.39
N ASP A 46 -31.78 26.39 25.19
CA ASP A 46 -30.37 26.66 25.44
C ASP A 46 -29.72 25.47 26.16
N VAL A 47 -28.46 25.23 25.84
CA VAL A 47 -27.72 24.11 26.41
C VAL A 47 -27.25 24.51 27.81
N SER A 48 -27.66 23.74 28.81
CA SER A 48 -27.13 23.83 30.16
C SER A 48 -25.86 22.97 30.26
N ILE A 49 -24.73 23.61 30.58
CA ILE A 49 -23.45 22.93 30.74
C ILE A 49 -23.13 22.90 32.23
N SER A 50 -22.77 21.72 32.74
CA SER A 50 -22.36 21.59 34.13
C SER A 50 -20.95 22.12 34.36
N ASP A 51 -20.79 22.87 35.44
CA ASP A 51 -19.49 23.38 35.91
C ASP A 51 -18.70 22.35 36.73
N CYS A 52 -19.19 21.12 36.81
CA CYS A 52 -18.59 20.07 37.61
C CYS A 52 -17.26 19.59 37.04
N PRO A 53 -16.17 19.59 37.83
CA PRO A 53 -14.86 19.15 37.36
C PRO A 53 -14.83 17.65 37.08
N ILE A 54 -14.33 17.27 35.89
CA ILE A 54 -14.20 15.86 35.46
C ILE A 54 -13.11 15.11 36.28
N PHE A 55 -12.22 15.84 36.96
CA PHE A 55 -11.08 15.28 37.69
C PHE A 55 -11.20 15.44 39.22
N MET A 56 -11.75 14.38 39.83
CA MET A 56 -11.37 13.70 41.09
C MET A 56 -11.30 14.40 42.46
N ASN A 57 -11.54 15.71 42.62
CA ASN A 57 -11.44 16.31 43.97
C ASN A 57 -12.75 16.78 44.63
N ASP A 58 -13.86 16.97 43.88
CA ASP A 58 -15.17 17.42 44.43
C ASP A 58 -16.36 16.55 43.97
N ILE A 59 -16.14 15.24 43.92
CA ILE A 59 -17.11 14.26 43.40
C ILE A 59 -18.44 14.28 44.18
N GLU A 60 -18.43 14.48 45.50
CA GLU A 60 -19.65 14.43 46.32
C GLU A 60 -20.63 15.58 46.02
N SER A 61 -20.11 16.74 45.62
CA SER A 61 -20.97 17.90 45.31
C SER A 61 -21.67 17.77 43.96
N CYS A 62 -21.14 16.96 43.04
CA CYS A 62 -21.62 16.81 41.66
C CYS A 62 -22.24 15.45 41.38
N ILE A 63 -22.67 14.73 42.42
CA ILE A 63 -23.44 13.49 42.31
C ILE A 63 -24.86 13.75 42.79
N TYR A 64 -25.82 13.49 41.90
CA TYR A 64 -27.22 13.36 42.25
C TYR A 64 -27.59 11.86 42.30
N ASN A 65 -28.03 11.38 43.45
CA ASN A 65 -28.41 9.99 43.63
C ASN A 65 -29.84 9.77 43.13
N GLU A 66 -29.99 9.37 41.86
CA GLU A 66 -31.29 9.04 41.27
C GLU A 66 -31.87 7.77 41.91
N SER A 67 -33.07 7.87 42.49
CA SER A 67 -33.90 6.69 42.72
C SER A 67 -34.44 6.20 41.38
N SER A 68 -34.64 4.87 41.24
CA SER A 68 -35.05 4.13 40.01
C SER A 68 -35.44 5.00 38.79
N ALA A 69 -34.73 4.83 37.67
CA ALA A 69 -34.90 5.64 36.46
C ALA A 69 -36.34 5.70 35.91
N ASP A 70 -37.18 4.72 36.24
CA ASP A 70 -38.58 4.62 35.79
C ASP A 70 -39.52 5.67 36.42
N ASN A 71 -39.14 6.34 37.52
CA ASN A 71 -39.97 7.33 38.22
C ASN A 71 -39.41 8.77 38.16
N ARG A 72 -38.60 9.09 37.14
CA ARG A 72 -37.87 10.37 37.03
C ARG A 72 -38.77 11.62 37.12
N ASP A 73 -39.99 11.53 36.62
CA ASP A 73 -40.96 12.63 36.66
C ASP A 73 -41.32 13.07 38.08
N MET A 74 -41.26 12.17 39.07
CA MET A 74 -41.62 12.47 40.46
C MET A 74 -40.57 13.34 41.19
N TYR A 75 -39.30 13.25 40.79
CA TYR A 75 -38.19 13.97 41.44
C TYR A 75 -37.48 14.96 40.50
N ILE A 76 -38.01 15.20 39.30
CA ILE A 76 -37.40 16.11 38.31
C ILE A 76 -37.15 17.52 38.88
N ASN A 77 -38.06 18.04 39.69
CA ASN A 77 -37.91 19.36 40.32
C ASN A 77 -36.78 19.38 41.37
N GLN A 78 -36.54 18.26 42.06
CA GLN A 78 -35.45 18.12 43.02
C GLN A 78 -34.11 17.95 42.30
N MET A 79 -34.11 17.26 41.16
CA MET A 79 -32.96 17.15 40.29
C MET A 79 -32.58 18.51 39.69
N LEU A 80 -33.55 19.25 39.14
CA LEU A 80 -33.34 20.59 38.60
C LEU A 80 -32.81 21.56 39.67
N SER A 81 -33.32 21.52 40.89
CA SER A 81 -32.82 22.38 41.98
C SER A 81 -31.41 22.02 42.44
N HIS A 82 -31.02 20.74 42.35
CA HIS A 82 -29.66 20.30 42.65
C HIS A 82 -28.63 20.76 41.61
N TRP A 83 -29.01 20.77 40.33
CA TRP A 83 -28.12 21.10 39.20
C TRP A 83 -28.15 22.57 38.77
N SER A 84 -29.24 23.29 39.07
CA SER A 84 -29.39 24.72 38.73
C SER A 84 -28.22 25.60 39.21
N PRO A 85 -27.68 25.47 40.43
CA PRO A 85 -26.53 26.28 40.87
C PRO A 85 -25.16 25.75 40.37
N LYS A 86 -25.13 24.59 39.71
CA LYS A 86 -23.90 23.88 39.25
C LYS A 86 -23.82 23.78 37.74
N SER A 87 -24.60 24.60 37.07
CA SER A 87 -24.62 24.70 35.62
C SER A 87 -24.75 26.14 35.22
N HIS A 88 -24.11 26.48 34.12
CA HIS A 88 -24.32 27.73 33.43
C HIS A 88 -25.08 27.46 32.13
N LEU A 89 -25.91 28.43 31.75
CA LEU A 89 -26.65 28.38 30.50
C LEU A 89 -25.76 28.95 29.38
N LEU A 90 -25.57 28.18 28.32
CA LEU A 90 -24.97 28.70 27.10
C LEU A 90 -26.08 29.26 26.22
N GLU A 91 -26.26 30.57 26.30
CA GLU A 91 -27.30 31.28 25.56
C GLU A 91 -26.93 31.42 24.08
N PHE A 92 -27.79 30.91 23.21
CA PHE A 92 -27.70 31.15 21.77
C PHE A 92 -28.63 32.29 21.36
N THR A 93 -28.22 33.06 20.34
CA THR A 93 -29.06 34.09 19.75
C THR A 93 -30.34 33.49 19.18
N ASN A 94 -31.46 34.22 19.24
CA ASN A 94 -32.74 33.77 18.69
C ASN A 94 -32.61 33.34 17.21
N PHE A 95 -31.82 34.10 16.43
CA PHE A 95 -31.52 33.76 15.05
C PHE A 95 -30.82 32.40 14.89
N SER A 96 -29.82 32.09 15.72
CA SER A 96 -29.11 30.81 15.65
C SER A 96 -30.04 29.62 15.96
N LYS A 97 -30.94 29.81 16.93
CA LYS A 97 -31.95 28.80 17.31
C LYS A 97 -32.94 28.54 16.17
N GLU A 98 -33.51 29.59 15.62
CA GLU A 98 -34.46 29.52 14.50
C GLU A 98 -33.82 28.92 13.24
N TYR A 99 -32.60 29.34 12.92
CA TYR A 99 -31.85 28.83 11.76
C TYR A 99 -31.50 27.35 11.91
N THR A 100 -31.06 26.92 13.09
CA THR A 100 -30.75 25.50 13.37
C THR A 100 -32.00 24.64 13.23
N MET A 101 -33.15 25.12 13.72
CA MET A 101 -34.43 24.43 13.57
C MET A 101 -34.87 24.36 12.11
N SER A 102 -34.67 25.44 11.35
CA SER A 102 -34.97 25.49 9.91
C SER A 102 -34.11 24.51 9.11
N LEU A 103 -32.81 24.42 9.42
CA LEU A 103 -31.91 23.42 8.84
C LEU A 103 -32.29 21.99 9.21
N TYR A 104 -32.70 21.76 10.46
CA TYR A 104 -33.11 20.44 10.94
C TYR A 104 -34.35 19.94 10.18
N TRP A 105 -35.39 20.77 10.02
CA TRP A 105 -36.59 20.40 9.27
C TRP A 105 -36.30 20.22 7.78
N SER A 106 -35.53 21.14 7.19
CA SER A 106 -35.05 21.00 5.80
C SER A 106 -34.35 19.65 5.56
N ALA A 107 -33.45 19.25 6.48
CA ALA A 107 -32.79 17.96 6.41
C ALA A 107 -33.80 16.81 6.46
N LEU A 108 -34.75 16.82 7.41
CA LEU A 108 -35.77 15.78 7.55
C LEU A 108 -36.70 15.65 6.33
N THR A 109 -37.11 16.76 5.72
CA THR A 109 -38.00 16.74 4.54
C THR A 109 -37.26 16.18 3.32
N ILE A 110 -36.00 16.60 3.11
CA ILE A 110 -35.21 16.15 1.97
C ILE A 110 -34.76 14.69 2.16
N THR A 111 -34.36 14.27 3.36
CA THR A 111 -33.96 12.88 3.64
C THR A 111 -35.11 11.92 3.83
N LYS A 112 -36.36 12.40 3.82
CA LYS A 112 -37.59 11.61 4.03
C LYS A 112 -37.68 10.96 5.41
N CYS A 113 -37.03 11.54 6.42
CA CYS A 113 -37.15 11.08 7.81
C CYS A 113 -38.45 11.57 8.49
N GLY A 114 -39.04 12.68 8.04
CA GLY A 114 -40.45 13.03 8.28
C GLY A 114 -40.88 13.32 9.73
N GLN A 115 -39.96 13.48 10.70
CA GLN A 115 -40.29 13.76 12.09
C GLN A 115 -40.54 15.26 12.35
N GLN A 116 -41.52 15.84 11.68
CA GLN A 116 -41.92 17.24 11.87
C GLN A 116 -43.39 17.37 12.29
N PRO A 117 -43.77 18.46 13.00
CA PRO A 117 -45.16 18.73 13.34
C PRO A 117 -46.02 18.80 12.07
N TRP A 118 -47.29 18.41 12.18
CA TRP A 118 -48.19 18.46 11.03
C TRP A 118 -48.53 19.90 10.66
N PRO A 119 -48.60 20.24 9.36
CA PRO A 119 -49.05 21.56 8.91
C PRO A 119 -50.51 21.80 9.31
N ALA A 120 -50.76 22.89 10.03
CA ALA A 120 -52.09 23.27 10.51
C ALA A 120 -52.91 24.01 9.44
N ASN A 121 -52.24 24.71 8.53
CA ASN A 121 -52.87 25.56 7.50
C ASN A 121 -52.79 24.94 6.09
N SER A 122 -53.75 25.27 5.22
CA SER A 122 -53.75 24.79 3.83
C SER A 122 -52.51 25.24 3.04
N SER A 123 -51.99 26.44 3.31
CA SER A 123 -50.76 26.95 2.69
C SER A 123 -49.51 26.19 3.14
N GLN A 124 -49.43 25.81 4.43
CA GLN A 124 -48.35 24.98 4.98
C GLN A 124 -48.40 23.56 4.38
N ASN A 125 -49.60 22.99 4.22
CA ASN A 125 -49.80 21.70 3.57
C ASN A 125 -49.31 21.69 2.12
N ILE A 126 -49.62 22.74 1.35
CA ILE A 126 -49.17 22.86 -0.05
C ILE A 126 -47.63 22.95 -0.11
N LEU A 127 -47.02 23.76 0.76
CA LEU A 127 -45.56 23.86 0.84
C LEU A 127 -44.91 22.52 1.15
N GLU A 128 -45.42 21.81 2.16
CA GLU A 128 -44.89 20.52 2.59
C GLU A 128 -45.01 19.44 1.50
N VAL A 129 -46.13 19.39 0.78
CA VAL A 129 -46.33 18.45 -0.34
C VAL A 129 -45.37 18.76 -1.49
N VAL A 130 -45.24 20.04 -1.88
CA VAL A 130 -44.35 20.44 -2.98
C VAL A 130 -42.89 20.19 -2.60
N ASP A 131 -42.45 20.59 -1.40
CA ASP A 131 -41.08 20.36 -0.95
C ASP A 131 -40.78 18.87 -0.79
N THR A 132 -41.76 18.07 -0.35
CA THR A 132 -41.60 16.62 -0.30
C THR A 132 -41.38 16.03 -1.69
N ILE A 133 -42.12 16.47 -2.72
CA ILE A 133 -41.90 15.99 -4.10
C ILE A 133 -40.53 16.42 -4.61
N VAL A 134 -40.14 17.68 -4.42
CA VAL A 134 -38.83 18.19 -4.86
C VAL A 134 -37.69 17.46 -4.13
N GLY A 135 -37.80 17.30 -2.82
CA GLY A 135 -36.86 16.56 -1.98
C GLY A 135 -36.69 15.10 -2.41
N LEU A 136 -37.75 14.45 -2.91
CA LEU A 136 -37.66 13.09 -3.44
C LEU A 136 -36.71 12.99 -4.64
N PHE A 137 -36.84 13.92 -5.59
CA PHE A 137 -35.96 13.96 -6.77
C PHE A 137 -34.51 14.33 -6.41
N LEU A 138 -34.34 15.29 -5.50
CA LEU A 138 -33.02 15.69 -5.02
C LEU A 138 -32.31 14.53 -4.31
N PHE A 139 -33.01 13.85 -3.39
CA PHE A 139 -32.46 12.71 -2.68
C PHE A 139 -32.06 11.56 -3.62
N ALA A 140 -32.91 11.23 -4.60
CA ALA A 140 -32.61 10.21 -5.61
C ALA A 140 -31.34 10.56 -6.41
N THR A 141 -31.17 11.83 -6.79
CA THR A 141 -30.00 12.32 -7.52
C THR A 141 -28.72 12.24 -6.68
N ILE A 142 -28.79 12.68 -5.41
CA ILE A 142 -27.66 12.62 -4.47
C ILE A 142 -27.23 11.16 -4.27
N LEU A 143 -28.17 10.25 -4.04
CA LEU A 143 -27.88 8.84 -3.84
C LEU A 143 -27.23 8.20 -5.08
N GLY A 144 -27.70 8.54 -6.28
CA GLY A 144 -27.09 8.12 -7.54
C GLY A 144 -25.65 8.64 -7.70
N ALA A 145 -25.41 9.90 -7.36
CA ALA A 145 -24.07 10.50 -7.41
C ALA A 145 -23.10 9.84 -6.41
N VAL A 146 -23.55 9.57 -5.17
CA VAL A 146 -22.77 8.83 -4.18
C VAL A 146 -22.45 7.43 -4.71
N GLY A 147 -23.43 6.72 -5.26
CA GLY A 147 -23.23 5.40 -5.86
C GLY A 147 -22.18 5.39 -6.98
N SER A 148 -22.22 6.38 -7.88
CA SER A 148 -21.22 6.54 -8.94
C SER A 148 -19.81 6.79 -8.39
N VAL A 149 -19.67 7.64 -7.38
CA VAL A 149 -18.37 7.91 -6.73
C VAL A 149 -17.82 6.64 -6.06
N VAL A 150 -18.67 5.88 -5.37
CA VAL A 150 -18.27 4.61 -4.74
C VAL A 150 -17.84 3.59 -5.79
N SER A 151 -18.59 3.47 -6.88
CA SER A 151 -18.24 2.56 -7.99
C SER A 151 -16.91 2.94 -8.64
N SER A 152 -16.69 4.22 -8.92
CA SER A 152 -15.44 4.71 -9.53
C SER A 152 -14.25 4.53 -8.59
N PHE A 153 -14.43 4.70 -7.28
CA PHE A 153 -13.35 4.48 -6.31
C PHE A 153 -12.92 3.02 -6.22
N ASN A 154 -13.82 2.08 -6.51
CA ASN A 154 -13.57 0.66 -6.39
C ASN A 154 -13.32 -0.04 -7.75
N GLU A 155 -13.18 0.72 -8.83
CA GLU A 155 -13.09 0.19 -10.20
C GLU A 155 -11.91 -0.77 -10.38
N ASP A 156 -10.69 -0.34 -10.02
CA ASP A 156 -9.47 -1.15 -10.14
C ASP A 156 -9.54 -2.43 -9.31
N ARG A 157 -10.07 -2.32 -8.09
CA ARG A 157 -10.25 -3.47 -7.21
C ARG A 157 -11.27 -4.46 -7.77
N THR A 158 -12.38 -3.96 -8.31
CA THR A 158 -13.40 -4.78 -8.95
C THR A 158 -12.84 -5.45 -10.23
N ALA A 159 -12.03 -4.76 -11.01
CA ALA A 159 -11.37 -5.30 -12.20
C ALA A 159 -10.43 -6.47 -11.84
N TYR A 160 -9.55 -6.28 -10.83
CA TYR A 160 -8.69 -7.33 -10.31
C TYR A 160 -9.47 -8.54 -9.78
N GLN A 161 -10.51 -8.30 -8.97
CA GLN A 161 -11.36 -9.37 -8.44
C GLN A 161 -12.02 -10.16 -9.57
N THR A 162 -12.52 -9.48 -10.60
CA THR A 162 -13.13 -10.11 -11.78
C THR A 162 -12.10 -10.97 -12.54
N MET A 163 -10.88 -10.48 -12.73
CA MET A 163 -9.79 -11.25 -13.36
C MET A 163 -9.43 -12.49 -12.54
N LEU A 164 -9.27 -12.34 -11.23
CA LEU A 164 -8.95 -13.43 -10.30
C LEU A 164 -10.04 -14.51 -10.31
N ASP A 165 -11.31 -14.11 -10.33
CA ASP A 165 -12.43 -15.04 -10.33
C ASP A 165 -12.55 -15.79 -11.66
N ARG A 166 -12.27 -15.13 -12.80
CA ARG A 166 -12.14 -15.79 -14.11
C ARG A 166 -11.03 -16.84 -14.10
N ALA A 167 -9.85 -16.51 -13.55
CA ALA A 167 -8.73 -17.44 -13.43
C ALA A 167 -9.08 -18.64 -12.54
N LYS A 168 -9.69 -18.41 -11.37
CA LYS A 168 -10.17 -19.48 -10.47
C LYS A 168 -11.19 -20.39 -11.13
N PHE A 169 -12.17 -19.81 -11.84
CA PHE A 169 -13.17 -20.57 -12.56
C PHE A 169 -12.54 -21.46 -13.63
N TYR A 170 -11.61 -20.91 -14.44
CA TYR A 170 -10.88 -21.66 -15.46
C TYR A 170 -10.14 -22.86 -14.86
N MET A 171 -9.38 -22.64 -13.78
CA MET A 171 -8.62 -23.70 -13.13
C MET A 171 -9.52 -24.78 -12.53
N LYS A 172 -10.66 -24.39 -11.94
CA LYS A 172 -11.65 -25.33 -11.41
C LYS A 172 -12.31 -26.15 -12.52
N TYR A 173 -12.72 -25.50 -13.62
CA TYR A 173 -13.34 -26.13 -14.78
C TYR A 173 -12.39 -27.15 -15.45
N ARG A 174 -11.11 -26.81 -15.57
CA ARG A 174 -10.07 -27.71 -16.12
C ARG A 174 -9.52 -28.73 -15.13
N LYS A 175 -10.02 -28.77 -13.89
CA LYS A 175 -9.57 -29.68 -12.81
C LYS A 175 -8.06 -29.62 -12.56
N VAL A 176 -7.50 -28.40 -12.58
CA VAL A 176 -6.09 -28.17 -12.26
C VAL A 176 -5.80 -28.58 -10.81
N GLU A 177 -4.62 -29.13 -10.52
CA GLU A 177 -4.22 -29.51 -9.17
C GLU A 177 -4.19 -28.30 -8.20
N LYS A 178 -4.64 -28.50 -6.95
CA LYS A 178 -4.74 -27.44 -5.92
C LYS A 178 -3.42 -26.70 -5.68
N ILE A 179 -2.28 -27.39 -5.80
CA ILE A 179 -0.95 -26.81 -5.63
C ILE A 179 -0.72 -25.74 -6.72
N LEU A 180 -0.98 -26.08 -7.98
CA LEU A 180 -0.82 -25.17 -9.10
C LEU A 180 -1.85 -24.01 -9.03
N GLN A 181 -3.07 -24.29 -8.57
CA GLN A 181 -4.08 -23.23 -8.34
C GLN A 181 -3.62 -22.20 -7.31
N THR A 182 -3.06 -22.68 -6.20
CA THR A 182 -2.57 -21.82 -5.12
C THR A 182 -1.37 -21.00 -5.60
N ARG A 183 -0.48 -21.61 -6.39
CA ARG A 183 0.67 -20.92 -6.99
C ARG A 183 0.22 -19.83 -7.97
N ALA A 184 -0.70 -20.13 -8.88
CA ALA A 184 -1.24 -19.15 -9.83
C ALA A 184 -1.90 -17.96 -9.11
N GLN A 185 -2.70 -18.21 -8.07
CA GLN A 185 -3.32 -17.14 -7.29
C GLN A 185 -2.30 -16.27 -6.55
N LYS A 186 -1.21 -16.87 -6.03
CA LYS A 186 -0.12 -16.13 -5.40
C LYS A 186 0.60 -15.22 -6.39
N ILE A 187 0.89 -15.71 -7.60
CA ILE A 187 1.52 -14.91 -8.67
C ILE A 187 0.63 -13.73 -9.06
N LEU A 188 -0.67 -13.97 -9.30
CA LEU A 188 -1.62 -12.91 -9.64
C LEU A 188 -1.73 -11.86 -8.53
N LYS A 189 -1.75 -12.29 -7.26
CA LYS A 189 -1.76 -11.39 -6.11
C LYS A 189 -0.48 -10.56 -6.03
N TYR A 190 0.69 -11.18 -6.19
CA TYR A 190 1.97 -10.48 -6.20
C TYR A 190 2.02 -9.43 -7.31
N SER A 191 1.57 -9.81 -8.51
CA SER A 191 1.51 -8.92 -9.68
C SER A 191 0.57 -7.74 -9.45
N TYR A 192 -0.56 -7.95 -8.76
CA TYR A 192 -1.48 -6.87 -8.38
C TYR A 192 -0.84 -5.89 -7.39
N GLU A 193 -0.25 -6.42 -6.31
CA GLU A 193 0.37 -5.60 -5.25
C GLU A 193 1.56 -4.76 -5.76
N HIS A 194 2.19 -5.18 -6.86
CA HIS A 194 3.32 -4.49 -7.48
C HIS A 194 2.97 -3.75 -8.78
N ASN A 195 1.68 -3.59 -9.11
CA ASN A 195 1.20 -2.91 -10.32
C ASN A 195 1.74 -3.51 -11.65
N GLN A 196 1.98 -4.82 -11.67
CA GLN A 196 2.49 -5.57 -12.83
C GLN A 196 1.40 -6.34 -13.60
N LEU A 197 0.12 -6.20 -13.20
CA LEU A 197 -1.00 -6.87 -13.88
C LEU A 197 -1.44 -6.16 -15.16
N GLY A 198 -1.11 -4.89 -15.34
CA GLY A 198 -1.42 -4.15 -16.55
C GLY A 198 -0.55 -4.64 -17.70
N ASP A 199 -1.14 -4.84 -18.87
CA ASP A 199 -0.35 -5.00 -20.09
C ASP A 199 0.29 -3.63 -20.39
N GLU A 200 1.61 -3.56 -20.18
CA GLU A 200 2.40 -2.36 -20.46
C GLU A 200 2.22 -1.95 -21.93
N LYS A 201 2.09 -2.93 -22.85
CA LYS A 201 1.83 -2.64 -24.26
C LYS A 201 0.45 -2.08 -24.51
N GLU A 202 -0.59 -2.57 -23.83
CA GLU A 202 -1.94 -2.01 -23.94
C GLU A 202 -1.98 -0.58 -23.39
N THR A 203 -1.29 -0.33 -22.28
CA THR A 203 -1.19 0.99 -21.65
C THR A 203 -0.47 1.98 -22.57
N LEU A 204 0.63 1.55 -23.21
CA LEU A 204 1.42 2.37 -24.11
C LEU A 204 0.85 2.46 -25.54
N SER A 205 -0.13 1.62 -25.90
CA SER A 205 -0.76 1.62 -27.23
C SER A 205 -1.48 2.92 -27.60
N CYS A 206 -1.81 3.76 -26.60
CA CYS A 206 -2.38 5.09 -26.83
C CYS A 206 -1.35 6.13 -27.29
N LEU A 207 -0.06 5.81 -27.20
CA LEU A 207 1.03 6.69 -27.61
C LEU A 207 1.40 6.46 -29.08
N PRO A 208 1.91 7.49 -29.79
CA PRO A 208 2.54 7.29 -31.09
C PRO A 208 3.71 6.29 -31.01
N PRO A 209 3.90 5.40 -32.00
CA PRO A 209 4.91 4.34 -31.95
C PRO A 209 6.35 4.82 -31.68
N ARG A 210 6.69 6.04 -32.11
CA ARG A 210 7.99 6.66 -31.81
C ARG A 210 8.18 6.97 -30.32
N LEU A 211 7.13 7.48 -29.65
CA LEU A 211 7.18 7.79 -28.23
C LEU A 211 7.12 6.52 -27.37
N GLU A 212 6.34 5.53 -27.81
CA GLU A 212 6.31 4.20 -27.19
C GLU A 212 7.71 3.58 -27.18
N GLY A 213 8.38 3.50 -28.33
CA GLY A 213 9.74 2.95 -28.41
C GLY A 213 10.76 3.72 -27.58
N MET A 214 10.68 5.06 -27.55
CA MET A 214 11.57 5.87 -26.71
C MET A 214 11.36 5.61 -25.21
N LEU A 215 10.11 5.46 -24.76
CA LEU A 215 9.80 5.19 -23.35
C LEU A 215 10.23 3.78 -22.96
N ASP A 216 9.93 2.79 -23.80
CA ASP A 216 10.33 1.40 -23.60
C ASP A 216 11.85 1.29 -23.45
N VAL A 217 12.58 1.98 -24.32
CA VAL A 217 14.05 2.08 -24.24
C VAL A 217 14.49 2.73 -22.94
N HIS A 218 13.90 3.85 -22.53
CA HIS A 218 14.29 4.51 -21.29
C HIS A 218 14.10 3.63 -20.05
N VAL A 219 12.99 2.89 -19.98
CA VAL A 219 12.67 1.99 -18.85
C VAL A 219 13.64 0.81 -18.79
N HIS A 220 13.99 0.23 -19.93
CA HIS A 220 14.70 -1.04 -20.01
C HIS A 220 16.22 -0.91 -20.18
N MET A 221 16.69 0.20 -20.78
CA MET A 221 18.11 0.42 -21.12
C MET A 221 19.03 0.31 -19.91
N THR A 222 18.64 0.88 -18.77
CA THR A 222 19.47 0.89 -17.56
C THR A 222 19.81 -0.52 -17.03
N SER A 223 18.94 -1.50 -17.28
CA SER A 223 19.15 -2.89 -16.87
C SER A 223 20.01 -3.63 -17.89
N LEU A 224 19.83 -3.34 -19.19
CA LEU A 224 20.63 -3.93 -20.24
C LEU A 224 22.09 -3.46 -20.19
N THR A 225 22.33 -2.16 -19.97
CA THR A 225 23.68 -1.59 -19.86
C THR A 225 24.47 -2.10 -18.65
N LYS A 226 23.78 -2.57 -17.60
CA LYS A 226 24.44 -3.16 -16.41
C LYS A 226 24.94 -4.59 -16.66
N ALA A 227 24.43 -5.27 -17.67
CA ALA A 227 24.88 -6.62 -18.00
C ALA A 227 26.31 -6.56 -18.57
N ARG A 228 27.23 -7.33 -17.98
CA ARG A 228 28.67 -7.29 -18.29
C ARG A 228 29.00 -7.56 -19.76
N LEU A 229 28.15 -8.32 -20.44
CA LEU A 229 28.31 -8.64 -21.85
C LEU A 229 28.10 -7.43 -22.76
N PHE A 230 27.22 -6.49 -22.37
CA PHE A 230 26.78 -5.36 -23.19
C PHE A 230 27.42 -4.02 -22.81
N GLU A 231 28.26 -3.99 -21.79
CA GLU A 231 28.86 -2.77 -21.22
C GLU A 231 29.65 -1.93 -22.24
N ARG A 232 30.25 -2.57 -23.25
CA ARG A 232 31.10 -1.93 -24.28
C ARG A 232 30.42 -1.76 -25.64
N CYS A 233 29.12 -2.04 -25.73
CA CYS A 233 28.40 -1.98 -26.99
C CYS A 233 27.87 -0.57 -27.27
N ASP A 234 27.67 -0.25 -28.56
CA ASP A 234 27.08 1.03 -28.95
C ASP A 234 25.59 1.15 -28.57
N TYR A 235 25.14 2.37 -28.26
CA TYR A 235 23.75 2.63 -27.87
C TYR A 235 22.74 2.34 -28.98
N GLY A 236 23.11 2.46 -30.26
CA GLY A 236 22.23 2.09 -31.38
C GLY A 236 21.91 0.59 -31.38
N PHE A 237 22.92 -0.25 -31.15
CA PHE A 237 22.75 -1.70 -31.00
C PHE A 237 21.93 -2.06 -29.76
N LEU A 238 22.20 -1.40 -28.62
CA LEU A 238 21.44 -1.63 -27.38
C LEU A 238 19.97 -1.22 -27.53
N TYR A 239 19.68 -0.16 -28.29
CA TYR A 239 18.31 0.27 -28.58
C TYR A 239 17.52 -0.85 -29.27
N ASP A 240 18.08 -1.46 -30.31
CA ASP A 240 17.41 -2.54 -31.05
C ASP A 240 17.27 -3.83 -30.22
N LEU A 241 18.22 -4.10 -29.32
CA LEU A 241 18.10 -5.21 -28.37
C LEU A 241 17.02 -4.99 -27.31
N VAL A 242 16.87 -3.77 -26.80
CA VAL A 242 15.85 -3.46 -25.79
C VAL A 242 14.44 -3.76 -26.32
N LEU A 243 14.16 -3.44 -27.59
CA LEU A 243 12.87 -3.73 -28.22
C LEU A 243 12.57 -5.23 -28.36
N LYS A 244 13.56 -6.10 -28.18
CA LYS A 244 13.42 -7.58 -28.18
C LYS A 244 13.39 -8.18 -26.78
N LEU A 245 13.63 -7.38 -25.75
CA LEU A 245 13.69 -7.82 -24.36
C LEU A 245 12.29 -8.22 -23.87
N ARG A 246 12.20 -9.34 -23.15
CA ARG A 246 10.93 -9.80 -22.56
C ARG A 246 11.05 -9.92 -21.06
N GLN A 247 10.26 -9.18 -20.31
CA GLN A 247 10.17 -9.35 -18.86
C GLN A 247 9.35 -10.59 -18.51
N GLN A 248 9.85 -11.39 -17.56
CA GLN A 248 9.17 -12.55 -17.00
C GLN A 248 9.28 -12.55 -15.48
N LEU A 249 8.17 -12.86 -14.81
CA LEU A 249 8.07 -12.96 -13.35
C LEU A 249 8.19 -14.42 -12.93
N TYR A 250 9.08 -14.70 -11.99
CA TYR A 250 9.30 -16.02 -11.40
C TYR A 250 8.91 -16.05 -9.92
N SER A 251 8.36 -17.17 -9.46
CA SER A 251 8.02 -17.39 -8.04
C SER A 251 9.21 -17.92 -7.25
N PRO A 252 9.21 -17.77 -5.91
CA PRO A 252 10.21 -18.40 -5.05
C PRO A 252 10.31 -19.91 -5.29
N GLY A 253 11.51 -20.38 -5.60
CA GLY A 253 11.79 -21.79 -5.87
C GLY A 253 11.66 -22.20 -7.35
N ASP A 254 11.25 -21.30 -8.24
CA ASP A 254 11.11 -21.60 -9.66
C ASP A 254 12.49 -21.72 -10.33
N PHE A 255 12.65 -22.76 -11.15
CA PHE A 255 13.79 -22.86 -12.06
C PHE A 255 13.52 -22.00 -13.30
N ILE A 256 14.38 -21.01 -13.53
CA ILE A 256 14.38 -20.15 -14.70
C ILE A 256 14.92 -20.92 -15.91
N CYS A 257 15.99 -21.69 -15.69
CA CYS A 257 16.50 -22.69 -16.62
C CYS A 257 17.16 -23.83 -15.83
N GLN A 258 17.13 -25.03 -16.40
CA GLN A 258 17.73 -26.22 -15.80
C GLN A 258 19.00 -26.65 -16.54
N LYS A 259 19.86 -27.37 -15.83
CA LYS A 259 21.05 -27.99 -16.41
C LYS A 259 20.64 -29.00 -17.50
N GLY A 260 21.37 -29.02 -18.60
CA GLY A 260 21.07 -29.86 -19.76
C GLY A 260 19.98 -29.32 -20.70
N GLU A 261 19.24 -28.29 -20.32
CA GLU A 261 18.29 -27.64 -21.24
C GLU A 261 19.03 -26.91 -22.36
N ARG A 262 18.38 -26.77 -23.53
CA ARG A 262 18.98 -26.08 -24.67
C ARG A 262 19.22 -24.60 -24.35
N ALA A 263 20.44 -24.14 -24.55
CA ALA A 263 20.87 -22.79 -24.20
C ALA A 263 20.45 -21.77 -25.28
N GLN A 264 19.17 -21.35 -25.26
CA GLN A 264 18.57 -20.48 -26.28
C GLN A 264 18.42 -19.01 -25.90
N ALA A 265 18.73 -18.63 -24.67
CA ALA A 265 18.52 -17.27 -24.19
C ALA A 265 19.56 -16.86 -23.16
N MET A 266 19.67 -15.58 -22.87
CA MET A 266 20.32 -15.08 -21.66
C MET A 266 19.28 -14.44 -20.74
N TYR A 267 19.62 -14.37 -19.45
CA TYR A 267 18.75 -13.82 -18.42
C TYR A 267 19.45 -12.67 -17.70
N ILE A 268 18.73 -11.58 -17.43
CA ILE A 268 19.21 -10.44 -16.66
C ILE A 268 18.26 -10.22 -15.48
N VAL A 269 18.78 -10.21 -14.27
CA VAL A 269 17.97 -9.98 -13.06
C VAL A 269 17.63 -8.50 -12.98
N LYS A 270 16.36 -8.13 -13.19
CA LYS A 270 15.86 -6.76 -13.02
C LYS A 270 15.62 -6.46 -11.55
N LYS A 271 14.90 -7.37 -10.88
CA LYS A 271 14.50 -7.24 -9.48
C LYS A 271 14.51 -8.58 -8.78
N GLY A 272 14.93 -8.60 -7.52
CA GLY A 272 14.96 -9.81 -6.71
C GLY A 272 16.29 -10.56 -6.78
N GLU A 273 16.28 -11.81 -6.31
CA GLU A 273 17.49 -12.60 -6.12
C GLU A 273 17.34 -13.99 -6.74
N CYS A 274 18.34 -14.37 -7.53
CA CYS A 274 18.45 -15.67 -8.14
C CYS A 274 19.71 -16.37 -7.66
N VAL A 275 19.75 -17.67 -7.82
CA VAL A 275 20.87 -18.49 -7.40
C VAL A 275 21.23 -19.49 -8.49
N VAL A 276 22.52 -19.61 -8.73
CA VAL A 276 23.09 -20.60 -9.65
C VAL A 276 23.32 -21.89 -8.87
N VAL A 277 22.75 -22.98 -9.38
CA VAL A 277 22.78 -24.30 -8.75
C VAL A 277 23.49 -25.27 -9.71
N ASP A 278 24.49 -25.98 -9.21
CA ASP A 278 25.07 -27.14 -9.88
C ASP A 278 24.56 -28.42 -9.20
N ASP A 279 23.97 -29.35 -9.96
CA ASP A 279 23.47 -30.62 -9.44
C ASP A 279 24.55 -31.47 -8.74
N ARG A 280 25.84 -31.18 -8.98
CA ARG A 280 26.97 -31.89 -8.34
C ARG A 280 27.33 -31.35 -6.96
N LYS A 281 27.01 -30.09 -6.64
CA LYS A 281 27.33 -29.46 -5.35
C LYS A 281 26.01 -29.16 -4.64
N SER A 282 25.77 -29.75 -3.46
CA SER A 282 24.55 -29.51 -2.65
C SER A 282 24.37 -28.04 -2.20
N LEU A 283 25.37 -27.18 -2.42
CA LEU A 283 25.37 -25.78 -2.03
C LEU A 283 25.24 -24.86 -3.25
N PRO A 284 24.44 -23.78 -3.14
CA PRO A 284 24.35 -22.77 -4.20
C PRO A 284 25.71 -22.16 -4.50
N THR A 285 26.11 -22.18 -5.77
CA THR A 285 27.47 -21.79 -6.18
C THR A 285 27.64 -20.28 -6.24
N LYS A 286 26.60 -19.55 -6.68
CA LYS A 286 26.65 -18.09 -6.86
C LYS A 286 25.27 -17.46 -6.72
N LYS A 287 25.18 -16.38 -5.93
CA LYS A 287 23.97 -15.56 -5.82
C LYS A 287 24.02 -14.43 -6.83
N LEU A 288 22.95 -14.26 -7.60
CA LEU A 288 22.78 -13.19 -8.59
C LEU A 288 21.76 -12.18 -8.06
N THR A 289 22.18 -10.93 -8.01
CA THR A 289 21.35 -9.78 -7.61
C THR A 289 21.01 -8.92 -8.81
N GLU A 290 20.22 -7.87 -8.60
CA GLU A 290 19.82 -6.90 -9.63
C GLU A 290 21.01 -6.40 -10.48
N GLY A 291 20.85 -6.39 -11.80
CA GLY A 291 21.87 -6.06 -12.77
C GLY A 291 22.81 -7.21 -13.15
N SER A 292 22.78 -8.32 -12.42
CA SER A 292 23.56 -9.52 -12.79
C SER A 292 22.91 -10.24 -13.97
N SER A 293 23.76 -10.77 -14.85
CA SER A 293 23.35 -11.60 -15.98
C SER A 293 23.75 -13.07 -15.79
N PHE A 294 23.06 -13.94 -16.51
CA PHE A 294 23.34 -15.38 -16.57
C PHE A 294 23.11 -15.91 -17.98
N GLY A 295 24.01 -16.77 -18.45
CA GLY A 295 23.91 -17.37 -19.78
C GLY A 295 24.39 -16.47 -20.91
N GLU A 296 25.28 -15.53 -20.59
CA GLU A 296 25.89 -14.60 -21.56
C GLU A 296 26.57 -15.36 -22.72
N LEU A 297 27.21 -16.49 -22.43
CA LEU A 297 27.91 -17.31 -23.41
C LEU A 297 26.96 -18.13 -24.31
N SER A 298 25.69 -18.22 -23.94
CA SER A 298 24.68 -18.98 -24.69
C SER A 298 24.15 -18.22 -25.90
N ILE A 299 24.26 -16.88 -25.91
CA ILE A 299 23.70 -16.05 -26.99
C ILE A 299 24.68 -15.80 -28.14
N VAL A 300 25.99 -15.80 -27.88
CA VAL A 300 27.02 -15.59 -28.92
C VAL A 300 27.61 -16.94 -29.30
N HIS A 301 27.57 -17.29 -30.58
CA HIS A 301 28.25 -18.50 -31.07
C HIS A 301 29.76 -18.25 -31.18
N VAL A 302 30.50 -18.68 -30.18
CA VAL A 302 31.96 -18.70 -30.15
C VAL A 302 32.41 -20.15 -30.38
N PRO A 303 33.05 -20.45 -31.53
CA PRO A 303 33.55 -21.78 -31.82
C PRO A 303 34.44 -22.30 -30.68
N GLY A 304 34.12 -23.48 -30.14
CA GLY A 304 34.85 -24.12 -29.04
C GLY A 304 34.48 -23.68 -27.62
N LEU A 305 33.68 -22.62 -27.45
CA LEU A 305 33.25 -22.10 -26.14
C LEU A 305 31.73 -22.21 -25.92
N SER A 306 30.93 -22.13 -26.98
CA SER A 306 29.48 -22.17 -26.85
C SER A 306 28.97 -23.61 -26.68
N SER A 307 28.47 -23.92 -25.49
CA SER A 307 27.69 -25.14 -25.24
C SER A 307 26.28 -24.99 -25.81
N GLU A 308 25.76 -26.04 -26.46
CA GLU A 308 24.36 -26.06 -26.92
C GLU A 308 23.38 -26.28 -25.75
N THR A 309 23.89 -26.71 -24.60
CA THR A 309 23.12 -27.02 -23.40
C THR A 309 23.60 -26.19 -22.21
N ARG A 310 22.72 -26.01 -21.22
CA ARG A 310 23.06 -25.31 -19.97
C ARG A 310 23.96 -26.19 -19.10
N ASP A 311 25.09 -25.65 -18.67
CA ASP A 311 25.99 -26.34 -17.74
C ASP A 311 25.53 -26.22 -16.28
N LEU A 312 24.78 -25.16 -15.96
CA LEU A 312 24.28 -24.82 -14.63
C LEU A 312 22.79 -24.47 -14.67
N ALA A 313 22.09 -24.72 -13.55
CA ALA A 313 20.71 -24.33 -13.37
C ALA A 313 20.61 -22.94 -12.71
N LEU A 314 19.58 -22.18 -13.06
CA LEU A 314 19.27 -20.89 -12.45
C LEU A 314 17.91 -20.98 -11.75
N LYS A 315 17.87 -20.62 -10.46
CA LYS A 315 16.67 -20.72 -9.63
C LYS A 315 16.36 -19.40 -8.93
N ALA A 316 15.10 -19.01 -8.87
CA ALA A 316 14.66 -17.84 -8.12
C ALA A 316 14.59 -18.16 -6.61
N LEU A 317 15.21 -17.33 -5.78
CA LEU A 317 15.11 -17.47 -4.30
C LEU A 317 13.82 -16.85 -3.77
N GLY A 318 13.43 -15.71 -4.34
CA GLY A 318 12.19 -14.99 -4.05
C GLY A 318 11.35 -14.78 -5.31
N TYR A 319 10.41 -13.84 -5.26
CA TYR A 319 9.83 -13.32 -6.49
C TYR A 319 10.91 -12.54 -7.24
N ALA A 320 11.15 -12.90 -8.49
CA ALA A 320 12.20 -12.30 -9.31
C ALA A 320 11.64 -11.84 -10.65
N ASP A 321 11.88 -10.57 -10.98
CA ASP A 321 11.65 -10.04 -12.32
C ASP A 321 12.93 -10.24 -13.12
N VAL A 322 12.82 -11.00 -14.21
CA VAL A 322 13.96 -11.39 -15.03
C VAL A 322 13.68 -11.02 -16.47
N TYR A 323 14.62 -10.33 -17.10
CA TYR A 323 14.57 -10.13 -18.54
C TYR A 323 15.16 -11.33 -19.25
N CYS A 324 14.44 -11.79 -20.27
CA CYS A 324 14.84 -12.87 -21.15
C CYS A 324 15.13 -12.29 -22.54
N LEU A 325 16.32 -12.60 -23.06
CA LEU A 325 16.76 -12.20 -24.40
C LEU A 325 17.13 -13.45 -25.19
N SER A 326 16.44 -13.70 -26.31
CA SER A 326 16.63 -14.89 -27.14
C SER A 326 17.91 -14.79 -27.97
N ARG A 327 18.60 -15.92 -28.14
CA ARG A 327 19.75 -16.06 -29.06
C ARG A 327 19.36 -15.71 -30.49
N ASP A 328 18.17 -16.09 -30.93
CA ASP A 328 17.71 -15.81 -32.30
C ASP A 328 17.50 -14.31 -32.50
N ASP A 329 16.89 -13.63 -31.53
CA ASP A 329 16.68 -12.17 -31.57
C ASP A 329 18.01 -11.41 -31.58
N VAL A 330 18.97 -11.82 -30.74
CA VAL A 330 20.32 -11.23 -30.73
C VAL A 330 21.06 -11.50 -32.04
N SER A 331 20.98 -12.71 -32.57
CA SER A 331 21.62 -13.08 -33.84
C SER A 331 21.11 -12.25 -35.01
N LEU A 332 19.80 -11.93 -35.03
CA LEU A 332 19.19 -11.05 -36.03
C LEU A 332 19.75 -9.62 -35.93
N VAL A 333 19.78 -9.02 -34.74
CA VAL A 333 20.32 -7.67 -34.55
C VAL A 333 21.83 -7.64 -34.90
N LEU A 334 22.58 -8.69 -34.55
CA LEU A 334 24.00 -8.81 -34.90
C LEU A 334 24.28 -8.98 -36.41
N GLN A 335 23.27 -9.19 -37.25
CA GLN A 335 23.45 -9.15 -38.72
C GLN A 335 23.56 -7.70 -39.22
N GLU A 336 22.89 -6.77 -38.55
CA GLU A 336 22.90 -5.34 -38.89
C GLU A 336 24.10 -4.61 -38.28
N TYR A 337 24.63 -5.09 -37.14
CA TYR A 337 25.79 -4.52 -36.44
C TYR A 337 27.00 -5.49 -36.39
N PRO A 338 27.74 -5.65 -37.51
CA PRO A 338 28.86 -6.59 -37.57
C PRO A 338 30.06 -6.20 -36.67
N GLU A 339 30.28 -4.91 -36.43
CA GLU A 339 31.35 -4.43 -35.54
C GLU A 339 31.06 -4.81 -34.07
N GLU A 340 29.81 -4.67 -33.65
CA GLU A 340 29.36 -5.05 -32.30
C GLU A 340 29.45 -6.55 -32.07
N ARG A 341 29.25 -7.37 -33.11
CA ARG A 341 29.49 -8.83 -33.05
C ARG A 341 30.91 -9.15 -32.63
N ILE A 342 31.91 -8.45 -33.15
CA ILE A 342 33.32 -8.68 -32.82
C ILE A 342 33.58 -8.31 -31.35
N LYS A 343 33.11 -7.14 -30.92
CA LYS A 343 33.21 -6.69 -29.52
C LYS A 343 32.55 -7.66 -28.55
N LEU A 344 31.37 -8.17 -28.89
CA LEU A 344 30.64 -9.14 -28.08
C LEU A 344 31.36 -10.49 -27.97
N ILE A 345 31.95 -10.99 -29.06
CA ILE A 345 32.75 -12.23 -29.02
C ILE A 345 33.97 -12.05 -28.13
N GLU A 346 34.66 -10.90 -28.22
CA GLU A 346 35.81 -10.59 -27.38
C GLU A 346 35.43 -10.50 -25.90
N GLN A 347 34.35 -9.78 -25.59
CA GLN A 347 33.82 -9.66 -24.23
C GLN A 347 33.38 -11.02 -23.67
N ALA A 348 32.72 -11.85 -24.49
CA ALA A 348 32.33 -13.21 -24.11
C ALA A 348 33.55 -14.09 -23.78
N ARG A 349 34.63 -14.00 -24.56
CA ARG A 349 35.88 -14.73 -24.26
C ARG A 349 36.51 -14.28 -22.94
N MET A 350 36.56 -12.98 -22.69
CA MET A 350 37.08 -12.46 -21.41
C MET A 350 36.26 -12.94 -20.21
N LEU A 351 34.92 -12.94 -20.33
CA LEU A 351 34.04 -13.46 -19.28
C LEU A 351 34.24 -14.95 -19.05
N TYR A 352 34.41 -15.74 -20.10
CA TYR A 352 34.69 -17.18 -19.98
C TYR A 352 36.00 -17.46 -19.24
N HIS A 353 37.08 -16.76 -19.59
CA HIS A 353 38.37 -16.93 -18.89
C HIS A 353 38.27 -16.52 -17.42
N ALA A 354 37.60 -15.40 -17.11
CA ALA A 354 37.40 -14.97 -15.73
C ALA A 354 36.57 -15.98 -14.90
N GLU A 355 35.60 -16.66 -15.52
CA GLU A 355 34.83 -17.73 -14.86
C GLU A 355 35.66 -18.99 -14.64
N GLN A 356 36.57 -19.35 -15.56
CA GLN A 356 37.49 -20.47 -15.37
C GLN A 356 38.49 -20.21 -14.25
N GLU A 357 39.09 -19.02 -14.19
CA GLU A 357 40.01 -18.65 -13.10
C GLU A 357 39.33 -18.70 -11.73
N GLN A 358 38.06 -18.25 -11.65
CA GLN A 358 37.28 -18.38 -10.40
C GLN A 358 36.98 -19.83 -10.04
N ASN A 359 36.64 -20.68 -11.01
CA ASN A 359 36.37 -22.09 -10.77
C ASN A 359 37.64 -22.87 -10.40
N GLU A 360 38.78 -22.56 -11.01
CA GLU A 360 40.08 -23.14 -10.69
C GLU A 360 40.53 -22.75 -9.28
N ALA A 361 40.40 -21.48 -8.88
CA ALA A 361 40.71 -21.04 -7.51
C ALA A 361 39.83 -21.73 -6.44
N VAL A 362 38.56 -22.00 -6.74
CA VAL A 362 37.64 -22.73 -5.84
C VAL A 362 37.97 -24.22 -5.80
N ASN A 363 38.32 -24.82 -6.94
CA ASN A 363 38.67 -26.24 -7.00
C ASN A 363 40.08 -26.52 -6.43
N ASP A 364 41.01 -25.57 -6.47
CA ASP A 364 42.31 -25.70 -5.79
C ASP A 364 42.14 -25.72 -4.26
N ASP A 365 41.20 -24.95 -3.70
CA ASP A 365 40.92 -24.98 -2.24
C ASP A 365 40.32 -26.34 -1.81
N ASP A 366 39.39 -26.90 -2.60
CA ASP A 366 38.84 -28.26 -2.41
C ASP A 366 39.90 -29.36 -2.67
N GLY A 367 40.74 -29.19 -3.70
CA GLY A 367 41.76 -30.17 -4.14
C GLY A 367 42.96 -30.25 -3.20
N ILE A 368 43.38 -29.12 -2.63
CA ILE A 368 44.40 -29.08 -1.55
C ILE A 368 43.91 -29.90 -0.34
N MET A 369 42.61 -29.97 -0.08
CA MET A 369 42.06 -30.75 1.02
C MET A 369 42.10 -32.28 0.79
N GLU A 370 42.17 -32.75 -0.46
CA GLU A 370 42.31 -34.17 -0.79
C GLU A 370 43.77 -34.68 -0.71
N THR A 371 44.75 -33.85 -1.05
CA THR A 371 46.19 -34.24 -1.11
C THR A 371 46.95 -34.13 0.21
N LEU A 372 46.36 -33.53 1.25
CA LEU A 372 47.01 -33.32 2.55
C LEU A 372 47.01 -34.59 3.41
N SER A 373 48.12 -34.87 4.11
CA SER A 373 48.21 -35.96 5.08
C SER A 373 47.16 -35.77 6.19
N PHE A 374 46.73 -36.86 6.84
CA PHE A 374 45.74 -36.80 7.93
C PHE A 374 46.14 -35.79 9.01
N ASP A 375 47.44 -35.71 9.34
CA ASP A 375 47.97 -34.75 10.31
C ASP A 375 47.89 -33.29 9.84
N ASP A 376 48.04 -33.04 8.53
CA ASP A 376 47.91 -31.71 7.95
C ASP A 376 46.44 -31.26 7.93
N LYS A 377 45.51 -32.19 7.68
CA LYS A 377 44.06 -31.92 7.77
C LYS A 377 43.66 -31.57 9.20
N VAL A 378 44.16 -32.31 10.19
CA VAL A 378 43.93 -32.02 11.61
C VAL A 378 44.54 -30.67 12.01
N SER A 379 45.69 -30.31 11.45
CA SER A 379 46.35 -29.03 11.72
C SER A 379 45.57 -27.85 11.15
N LYS A 380 45.09 -27.93 9.91
CA LYS A 380 44.20 -26.91 9.32
C LYS A 380 42.87 -26.79 10.06
N ILE A 381 42.27 -27.92 10.49
CA ILE A 381 41.03 -27.88 11.29
C ILE A 381 41.26 -27.18 12.64
N LYS A 382 42.43 -27.38 13.28
CA LYS A 382 42.79 -26.64 14.49
C LYS A 382 42.96 -25.14 14.23
N GLU A 383 43.52 -24.78 13.09
CA GLU A 383 43.67 -23.37 12.68
C GLU A 383 42.31 -22.71 12.43
N TYR A 384 41.41 -23.39 11.70
CA TYR A 384 40.03 -22.94 11.51
C TYR A 384 39.24 -22.85 12.82
N LEU A 385 39.41 -23.81 13.74
CA LEU A 385 38.77 -23.75 15.05
C LEU A 385 39.25 -22.54 15.86
N LYS A 386 40.54 -22.20 15.77
CA LYS A 386 41.12 -21.05 16.45
C LYS A 386 40.61 -19.73 15.87
N ASP A 387 40.44 -19.63 14.56
CA ASP A 387 39.86 -18.46 13.90
C ASP A 387 38.37 -18.32 14.22
N ILE A 388 37.63 -19.42 14.29
CA ILE A 388 36.22 -19.41 14.70
C ILE A 388 36.09 -18.96 16.16
N GLU A 389 36.94 -19.46 17.05
CA GLU A 389 36.96 -19.07 18.47
C GLU A 389 37.24 -17.56 18.61
N LYS A 390 38.22 -17.05 17.87
CA LYS A 390 38.52 -15.61 17.81
C LYS A 390 37.34 -14.78 17.31
N ASN A 391 36.67 -15.23 16.24
CA ASN A 391 35.51 -14.53 15.69
C ASN A 391 34.31 -14.55 16.65
N ILE A 392 34.15 -15.62 17.43
CA ILE A 392 33.11 -15.73 18.46
C ILE A 392 33.40 -14.76 19.61
N ASP A 393 34.66 -14.65 20.05
CA ASP A 393 35.06 -13.71 21.09
C ASP A 393 34.86 -12.26 20.65
N GLU A 394 35.27 -11.91 19.43
CA GLU A 394 35.04 -10.58 18.84
C GLU A 394 33.53 -10.26 18.75
N ALA A 395 32.71 -11.23 18.32
CA ALA A 395 31.26 -11.06 18.28
C ALA A 395 30.63 -10.91 19.68
N TYR A 396 31.18 -11.59 20.69
CA TYR A 396 30.72 -11.49 22.08
C TYR A 396 31.02 -10.12 22.69
N ASP A 397 32.20 -9.58 22.41
CA ASP A 397 32.61 -8.24 22.82
C ASP A 397 31.76 -7.14 22.14
N ASP A 398 31.49 -7.30 20.84
CA ASP A 398 30.62 -6.40 20.08
C ASP A 398 29.18 -6.44 20.60
N PHE A 399 28.68 -7.63 20.92
CA PHE A 399 27.34 -7.80 21.51
C PHE A 399 27.25 -7.15 22.90
N THR A 400 28.28 -7.31 23.72
CA THR A 400 28.34 -6.73 25.08
C THR A 400 28.41 -5.20 25.01
N THR A 401 29.21 -4.67 24.08
CA THR A 401 29.33 -3.23 23.84
C THR A 401 28.03 -2.63 23.33
N SER A 402 27.39 -3.30 22.36
CA SER A 402 26.08 -2.88 21.81
C SER A 402 24.98 -2.92 22.87
N THR A 403 24.94 -3.96 23.70
CA THR A 403 23.97 -4.10 24.80
C THR A 403 24.15 -2.99 25.84
N THR A 404 25.39 -2.68 26.22
CA THR A 404 25.68 -1.62 27.19
C THR A 404 25.29 -0.25 26.64
N ARG A 405 25.56 0.01 25.36
CA ARG A 405 25.14 1.24 24.67
C ARG A 405 23.62 1.38 24.62
N MET A 406 22.92 0.28 24.37
CA MET A 406 21.45 0.27 24.30
C MET A 406 20.82 0.50 25.68
N LYS A 407 21.37 -0.12 26.74
CA LYS A 407 20.94 0.15 28.12
C LYS A 407 21.10 1.62 28.50
N LYS A 408 22.24 2.24 28.17
CA LYS A 408 22.48 3.67 28.44
C LYS A 408 21.45 4.56 27.74
N ARG A 409 21.17 4.30 26.45
CA ARG A 409 20.13 5.02 25.70
C ARG A 409 18.73 4.85 26.30
N LEU A 410 18.41 3.67 26.81
CA LEU A 410 17.14 3.41 27.47
C LEU A 410 17.01 4.26 28.75
N THR A 411 18.07 4.31 29.57
CA THR A 411 18.11 5.13 30.79
C THR A 411 17.96 6.62 30.49
N ASP A 412 18.62 7.11 29.44
CA ASP A 412 18.51 8.51 28.99
C ASP A 412 17.06 8.83 28.56
N LEU A 413 16.41 7.93 27.80
CA LEU A 413 15.01 8.09 27.40
C LEU A 413 14.05 8.04 28.58
N GLU A 414 14.28 7.17 29.56
CA GLU A 414 13.49 7.11 30.79
C GLU A 414 13.60 8.41 31.59
N ALA A 415 14.81 8.99 31.68
CA ALA A 415 15.04 10.28 32.33
C ALA A 415 14.27 11.42 31.64
N ILE A 416 14.35 11.51 30.31
CA ILE A 416 13.60 12.50 29.50
C ILE A 416 12.08 12.32 29.69
N THR A 417 11.61 11.08 29.75
CA THR A 417 10.18 10.78 29.92
C THR A 417 9.70 11.19 31.32
N LYS A 418 10.54 11.01 32.34
CA LYS A 418 10.26 11.41 33.73
C LYS A 418 10.27 12.93 33.89
N GLU A 419 11.19 13.62 33.22
CA GLU A 419 11.22 15.09 33.12
C GLU A 419 9.97 15.63 32.43
N ARG A 420 9.56 15.07 31.28
CA ARG A 420 8.31 15.44 30.59
C ARG A 420 7.07 15.23 31.46
N LYS A 421 7.02 14.15 32.24
CA LYS A 421 5.93 13.92 33.22
C LYS A 421 5.93 14.97 34.33
N LYS A 422 7.09 15.35 34.87
CA LYS A 422 7.21 16.46 35.84
C LYS A 422 6.82 17.81 35.24
N PHE A 423 7.26 18.10 34.01
CA PHE A 423 6.92 19.33 33.31
C PHE A 423 5.41 19.42 33.04
N LYS A 424 4.76 18.35 32.56
CA LYS A 424 3.30 18.31 32.42
C LYS A 424 2.59 18.56 33.75
N ARG A 425 3.09 18.00 34.85
CA ARG A 425 2.53 18.17 36.19
C ARG A 425 2.69 19.59 36.73
N ASN A 426 3.82 20.24 36.45
CA ASN A 426 4.07 21.63 36.83
C ASN A 426 3.31 22.62 35.93
N PHE A 427 3.14 22.32 34.64
CA PHE A 427 2.33 23.13 33.73
C PHE A 427 0.84 23.08 34.11
N SER A 428 0.32 21.92 34.53
CA SER A 428 -1.04 21.82 35.07
C SER A 428 -1.22 22.56 36.41
N LEU A 429 -0.16 22.69 37.21
CA LEU A 429 -0.19 23.45 38.47
C LEU A 429 -0.11 24.97 38.23
N ASN A 430 0.64 25.43 37.24
CA ASN A 430 0.76 26.85 36.91
C ASN A 430 -0.35 27.40 36.00
N SER A 431 -1.13 26.54 35.32
CA SER A 431 -2.34 26.95 34.58
C SER A 431 -3.59 27.00 35.45
N SER A 432 -3.45 26.84 36.76
CA SER A 432 -4.54 26.83 37.76
C SER A 432 -4.48 28.04 38.70
N PHE A 433 -3.85 29.14 38.28
CA PHE A 433 -3.88 30.45 38.94
C PHE A 433 -4.52 31.50 38.04
#